data_AF-A0A6G1E054-F1
#
_entry.id   AF-A0A6G1E054-F1
#
_cell.length_a   1.000
_cell.length_b   1.000
_cell.length_c   1.000
_cell.angle_alpha   90.00
_cell.angle_beta   90.00
_cell.angle_gamma   90.00
#
_symmetry.space_group_name_H-M   'P 1'
#
loop_
_entity.id
_entity.type
_entity.pdbx_description
1 polymer ?
#
loop_
_entity_poly.entity_id
_entity_poly.type
_entity_poly.pdbx_seq_one_letter_code
_entity_poly.pdbx_strand_id
1 'polypeptide(L)'
;MAQMLSAVAMVGAASAASPIVTKQLVGVDAPASGITVVSRQDVRPDGASAVGDLTLSVSDLPMLSCHYIQKGLFFPPPGVPIASLVSSLVCALSRALAVFPALAGRLVTLDDDRIVIRCDDDAAVEFYHAVAPTLSLDEFLVPNADVPTRLTKNLFPMDRTVSYEGHRRPLTSFQLTVLGDGAVFVGFIANHAVVDGTSFWHFFNTWAGLCRGTPVQPPDLRRNFFGDSAAVIRFPGGTGPAVTFDADAPLRERVLHFSVATIRELKAKANQWTRSDKFAEAIGKHVHEAKVQGGCGEISSFQSLCAHIWRAVTRSRRQLAPDATTTFRMAVNCRHRLRPAISPLYFGNAIQSVATTATVAELASNDLRWAAARLNATVVAHEDGAIRRAAAEWEAAPRCFPLGNPDGAALTMGSSPRFPMYDGNDFGWGRPLAVRSGRANKFDGKMSAFPARAGDGSVDIEVCLAPDTMAALLRDSEFMQFVS
;
A
#
# COMPACT_ATOMS: atom_id res chain seq x y z
N MET A 1 71.70 21.94 -24.72
CA MET A 1 70.37 22.24 -25.29
C MET A 1 69.42 21.18 -24.74
N ALA A 2 68.63 21.48 -23.70
CA ALA A 2 67.30 22.10 -23.78
C ALA A 2 66.34 21.18 -24.56
N GLN A 3 65.23 20.63 -24.03
CA GLN A 3 64.13 21.29 -23.33
C GLN A 3 63.27 20.29 -22.50
N MET A 4 62.74 20.79 -21.38
CA MET A 4 61.50 20.34 -20.70
C MET A 4 60.26 20.58 -21.59
N LEU A 5 59.19 19.81 -21.37
CA LEU A 5 57.76 20.19 -21.30
C LEU A 5 56.96 18.87 -21.16
N SER A 6 56.26 18.53 -20.07
CA SER A 6 55.17 19.17 -19.31
C SER A 6 53.88 18.38 -19.52
N ALA A 7 53.26 18.05 -18.39
CA ALA A 7 52.05 17.26 -18.24
C ALA A 7 50.80 18.04 -18.64
N VAL A 8 49.74 17.34 -19.07
CA VAL A 8 48.36 17.69 -18.68
C VAL A 8 47.56 16.40 -18.50
N ALA A 9 47.30 16.06 -17.24
CA ALA A 9 46.19 15.20 -16.86
C ALA A 9 44.89 16.00 -17.04
N MET A 10 44.03 15.59 -17.97
CA MET A 10 42.64 16.08 -18.02
C MET A 10 41.82 15.26 -17.03
N VAL A 11 41.91 15.64 -15.75
CA VAL A 11 40.88 15.33 -14.76
C VAL A 11 39.69 16.21 -15.10
N GLY A 12 38.68 15.64 -15.75
CA GLY A 12 37.37 16.27 -15.88
C GLY A 12 36.74 16.35 -14.49
N ALA A 13 36.83 17.53 -13.86
CA ALA A 13 36.09 17.84 -12.66
C ALA A 13 34.60 17.99 -13.01
N ALA A 14 33.85 16.88 -12.95
CA ALA A 14 32.43 16.96 -12.72
C ALA A 14 32.25 17.52 -11.29
N SER A 15 31.72 18.73 -11.18
CA SER A 15 31.26 19.26 -9.90
C SER A 15 30.16 18.33 -9.38
N ALA A 16 30.51 17.42 -8.48
CA ALA A 16 29.54 16.57 -7.80
C ALA A 16 28.76 17.45 -6.82
N ALA A 17 27.64 18.01 -7.28
CA ALA A 17 26.68 18.63 -6.39
C ALA A 17 26.26 17.60 -5.32
N SER A 18 26.19 18.01 -4.06
CA SER A 18 25.77 17.13 -2.96
C SER A 18 24.42 16.48 -3.30
N PRO A 19 24.28 15.14 -3.16
CA PRO A 19 23.02 14.45 -3.45
C PRO A 19 21.89 14.88 -2.49
N ILE A 20 22.23 15.57 -1.41
CA ILE A 20 21.30 16.03 -0.38
C ILE A 20 21.41 17.54 -0.25
N VAL A 21 20.28 18.23 -0.41
CA VAL A 21 20.16 19.68 -0.16
C VAL A 21 19.18 19.89 0.99
N THR A 22 19.64 20.48 2.10
CA THR A 22 18.82 20.71 3.30
C THR A 22 18.30 22.15 3.34
N LYS A 23 17.00 22.31 3.56
CA LYS A 23 16.36 23.59 3.86
C LYS A 23 15.75 23.52 5.25
N GLN A 24 16.25 24.34 6.17
CA GLN A 24 15.59 24.58 7.45
C GLN A 24 14.34 25.42 7.21
N LEU A 25 13.22 25.02 7.80
CA LEU A 25 12.00 25.80 7.79
C LEU A 25 11.95 26.56 9.12
N VAL A 26 11.88 27.88 9.06
CA VAL A 26 11.77 28.72 10.27
C VAL A 26 10.40 28.49 10.89
N GLY A 27 10.38 28.28 12.21
CA GLY A 27 9.18 27.92 12.98
C GLY A 27 8.02 28.86 12.72
N VAL A 28 7.00 28.34 12.06
CA VAL A 28 5.64 28.89 12.06
C VAL A 28 4.97 28.36 13.32
N ASP A 29 4.07 29.14 13.93
CA ASP A 29 3.25 28.67 15.06
C ASP A 29 2.74 27.25 14.83
N ALA A 30 2.78 26.43 15.89
CA ALA A 30 2.38 25.03 15.78
C ALA A 30 0.99 24.95 15.15
N PRO A 31 0.83 24.27 14.01
CA PRO A 31 -0.47 24.15 13.37
C PRO A 31 -1.45 23.49 14.33
N ALA A 32 -2.76 23.69 14.13
CA ALA A 32 -3.81 23.09 14.97
C ALA A 32 -3.73 21.56 15.10
N SER A 33 -2.89 20.90 14.30
CA SER A 33 -2.58 19.47 14.37
C SER A 33 -1.57 19.08 15.45
N GLY A 34 -0.80 20.02 16.01
CA GLY A 34 0.31 19.74 16.92
C GLY A 34 1.58 19.17 16.25
N ILE A 35 1.59 18.93 14.93
CA ILE A 35 2.73 18.41 14.18
C ILE A 35 3.37 19.53 13.35
N THR A 36 4.63 19.85 13.62
CA THR A 36 5.37 20.93 12.96
C THR A 36 6.53 20.35 12.14
N VAL A 37 6.64 20.73 10.87
CA VAL A 37 7.78 20.37 10.02
C VAL A 37 8.96 21.29 10.36
N VAL A 38 10.08 20.70 10.78
CA VAL A 38 11.30 21.41 11.21
C VAL A 38 12.28 21.58 10.04
N SER A 39 12.40 20.58 9.19
CA SER A 39 13.24 20.66 8.00
C SER A 39 12.70 19.85 6.83
N ARG A 40 13.08 20.27 5.63
CA ARG A 40 12.87 19.53 4.39
C ARG A 40 14.22 19.31 3.72
N GLN A 41 14.45 18.10 3.23
CA GLN A 41 15.63 17.72 2.47
C GLN A 41 15.20 17.23 1.09
N ASP A 42 15.81 17.80 0.06
CA ASP A 42 15.66 17.32 -1.31
C ASP A 42 16.74 16.24 -1.49
N VAL A 43 16.32 14.98 -1.67
CA VAL A 43 17.19 13.79 -1.69
C VAL A 43 17.24 13.21 -3.11
N ARG A 44 18.43 13.16 -3.69
CA ARG A 44 18.67 12.56 -5.00
C ARG A 44 19.19 11.13 -4.89
N PRO A 45 19.02 10.30 -5.94
CA PRO A 45 19.79 9.07 -6.09
C PRO A 45 21.29 9.30 -5.94
N ASP A 46 22.02 8.38 -5.32
CA ASP A 46 23.50 8.47 -5.15
C ASP A 46 24.30 7.99 -6.38
N GLY A 47 23.62 7.76 -7.51
CA GLY A 47 24.22 7.40 -8.78
C GLY A 47 23.26 7.66 -9.93
N ALA A 48 23.81 7.85 -11.13
CA ALA A 48 23.03 8.05 -12.34
C ALA A 48 22.20 6.80 -12.69
N SER A 49 20.99 7.00 -13.17
CA SER A 49 20.14 5.91 -13.64
C SER A 49 20.64 5.40 -14.98
N ALA A 50 20.93 4.10 -15.06
CA ALA A 50 21.14 3.43 -16.35
C ALA A 50 19.82 3.08 -17.06
N VAL A 51 18.67 3.43 -16.45
CA VAL A 51 17.34 3.07 -16.93
C VAL A 51 16.74 4.24 -17.69
N GLY A 52 16.33 4.01 -18.94
CA GLY A 52 15.60 5.01 -19.72
C GLY A 52 14.16 5.23 -19.23
N ASP A 53 13.39 5.97 -20.04
CA ASP A 53 11.97 6.20 -19.75
C ASP A 53 11.19 4.88 -19.62
N LEU A 54 10.45 4.72 -18.52
CA LEU A 54 9.63 3.54 -18.25
C LEU A 54 8.18 3.82 -18.63
N THR A 55 7.68 3.22 -19.71
CA THR A 55 6.28 3.38 -20.13
C THR A 55 5.33 2.78 -19.10
N LEU A 56 4.28 3.52 -18.71
CA LEU A 56 3.25 2.98 -17.82
C LEU A 56 2.51 1.83 -18.51
N SER A 57 2.43 0.69 -17.83
CA SER A 57 1.77 -0.50 -18.36
C SER A 57 0.24 -0.40 -18.31
N VAL A 58 -0.43 -1.36 -18.95
CA VAL A 58 -1.90 -1.54 -18.87
C VAL A 58 -2.42 -1.69 -17.43
N SER A 59 -1.57 -2.10 -16.49
CA SER A 59 -1.92 -2.21 -15.06
C SER A 59 -1.64 -0.93 -14.28
N ASP A 60 -0.78 -0.05 -14.81
CA ASP A 60 -0.37 1.21 -14.17
C ASP A 60 -1.34 2.34 -14.52
N LEU A 61 -1.70 2.44 -15.81
CA LEU A 61 -2.58 3.49 -16.35
C LEU A 61 -3.95 3.62 -15.63
N PRO A 62 -4.64 2.51 -15.24
CA PRO A 62 -5.88 2.62 -14.48
C PRO A 62 -5.70 3.34 -13.13
N MET A 63 -4.51 3.27 -12.53
CA MET A 63 -4.23 3.85 -11.22
C MET A 63 -4.03 5.38 -11.26
N LEU A 64 -4.04 6.01 -12.44
CA LEU A 64 -3.90 7.48 -12.57
C LEU A 64 -4.97 8.27 -11.81
N SER A 65 -6.15 7.70 -11.57
CA SER A 65 -7.25 8.30 -10.78
C SER A 65 -7.17 7.99 -9.27
N CYS A 66 -6.24 7.17 -8.82
CA CYS A 66 -6.10 6.81 -7.41
C CYS A 66 -5.30 7.88 -6.65
N HIS A 67 -5.54 8.03 -5.35
CA HIS A 67 -4.59 8.75 -4.50
C HIS A 67 -3.27 7.96 -4.40
N TYR A 68 -2.16 8.68 -4.19
CA TYR A 68 -0.87 8.11 -3.80
C TYR A 68 -1.06 7.19 -2.58
N ILE A 69 -0.41 6.02 -2.58
CA ILE A 69 -0.42 5.10 -1.44
C ILE A 69 0.28 5.78 -0.26
N GLN A 70 -0.37 5.81 0.90
CA GLN A 70 0.18 6.34 2.15
C GLN A 70 0.21 5.26 3.22
N LYS A 71 1.41 4.81 3.61
CA LYS A 71 1.62 3.86 4.71
C LYS A 71 2.84 4.28 5.52
N GLY A 72 2.78 4.06 6.82
CA GLY A 72 3.90 4.33 7.70
C GLY A 72 3.85 3.52 8.97
N LEU A 73 4.92 3.63 9.73
CA LEU A 73 5.24 2.73 10.83
C LEU A 73 5.64 3.55 12.06
N PHE A 74 5.02 3.25 13.19
CA PHE A 74 5.47 3.74 14.49
C PHE A 74 6.60 2.87 15.01
N PHE A 75 7.56 3.48 15.69
CA PHE A 75 8.72 2.84 16.32
C PHE A 75 8.88 3.34 17.74
N PRO A 76 9.51 2.54 18.63
CA PRO A 76 9.92 3.04 19.93
C PRO A 76 10.98 4.15 19.77
N PRO A 77 11.32 4.86 20.85
CA PRO A 77 12.45 5.79 20.84
C PRO A 77 13.72 5.11 20.29
N PRO A 78 14.35 5.67 19.25
CA PRO A 78 15.38 4.98 18.44
C PRO A 78 16.73 4.82 19.16
N GLY A 79 16.87 5.30 20.40
CA GLY A 79 18.09 5.18 21.20
C GLY A 79 19.30 5.96 20.68
N VAL A 80 19.14 6.73 19.60
CA VAL A 80 20.18 7.54 18.95
C VAL A 80 19.74 9.01 18.83
N PRO A 81 20.68 9.96 18.73
CA PRO A 81 20.33 11.36 18.48
C PRO A 81 19.51 11.52 17.19
N ILE A 82 18.44 12.31 17.24
CA ILE A 82 17.53 12.52 16.09
C ILE A 82 18.27 13.06 14.86
N ALA A 83 19.26 13.93 15.03
CA ALA A 83 20.07 14.42 13.91
C ALA A 83 20.83 13.28 13.20
N SER A 84 21.41 12.34 13.96
CA SER A 84 22.10 11.16 13.43
C SER A 84 21.11 10.22 12.73
N LEU A 85 19.91 10.06 13.29
CA LEU A 85 18.82 9.28 12.71
C LEU A 85 18.41 9.82 11.34
N VAL A 86 18.10 11.12 11.26
CA VAL A 86 17.73 11.80 10.01
C VAL A 86 18.82 11.62 8.96
N SER A 87 20.08 11.88 9.33
CA SER A 87 21.23 11.69 8.42
C SER A 87 21.32 10.26 7.88
N SER A 88 21.15 9.27 8.75
CA SER A 88 21.22 7.85 8.39
C SER A 88 20.08 7.42 7.46
N LEU A 89 18.86 7.87 7.76
CA LEU A 89 17.67 7.65 6.94
C LEU A 89 17.83 8.24 5.54
N VAL A 90 18.28 9.49 5.45
CA VAL A 90 18.43 10.23 4.20
C VAL A 90 19.56 9.65 3.34
N CYS A 91 20.68 9.28 3.96
CA CYS A 91 21.80 8.62 3.27
C CYS A 91 21.36 7.26 2.69
N ALA A 92 20.67 6.44 3.47
CA ALA A 92 20.13 5.17 2.99
C ALA A 92 19.03 5.35 1.93
N LEU A 93 18.24 6.43 2.03
CA LEU A 93 17.21 6.76 1.04
C LEU A 93 17.85 7.10 -0.31
N SER A 94 18.91 7.92 -0.31
CA SER A 94 19.67 8.25 -1.53
C SER A 94 20.18 6.98 -2.24
N ARG A 95 20.74 6.03 -1.48
CA ARG A 95 21.14 4.70 -2.00
C ARG A 95 19.97 3.87 -2.52
N ALA A 96 18.85 3.89 -1.80
CA ALA A 96 17.66 3.15 -2.23
C ALA A 96 17.12 3.71 -3.56
N LEU A 97 17.08 5.03 -3.72
CA LEU A 97 16.57 5.66 -4.95
C LEU A 97 17.44 5.34 -6.18
N ALA A 98 18.74 5.14 -6.03
CA ALA A 98 19.59 4.67 -7.13
C ALA A 98 19.23 3.26 -7.61
N VAL A 99 18.76 2.41 -6.69
CA VAL A 99 18.27 1.06 -7.04
C VAL A 99 16.85 1.10 -7.61
N PHE A 100 16.03 2.06 -7.18
CA PHE A 100 14.63 2.23 -7.58
C PHE A 100 14.39 3.59 -8.26
N PRO A 101 15.02 3.86 -9.42
CA PRO A 101 15.02 5.19 -10.04
C PRO A 101 13.60 5.69 -10.41
N ALA A 102 12.68 4.77 -10.68
CA ALA A 102 11.27 5.08 -10.96
C ALA A 102 10.58 5.90 -9.86
N LEU A 103 11.05 5.82 -8.61
CA LEU A 103 10.46 6.56 -7.48
C LEU A 103 10.95 8.01 -7.36
N ALA A 104 12.12 8.31 -7.93
CA ALA A 104 12.66 9.67 -8.01
C ALA A 104 12.22 10.40 -9.28
N GLY A 105 11.77 9.67 -10.31
CA GLY A 105 11.37 10.22 -11.60
C GLY A 105 10.12 11.10 -11.58
N ARG A 106 9.60 11.39 -12.77
CA ARG A 106 8.36 12.17 -13.00
C ARG A 106 7.51 11.55 -14.09
N LEU A 107 6.19 11.79 -14.04
CA LEU A 107 5.34 11.42 -15.16
C LEU A 107 5.50 12.43 -16.29
N VAL A 108 5.65 11.93 -17.52
CA VAL A 108 5.68 12.73 -18.74
C VAL A 108 4.73 12.10 -19.74
N THR A 109 3.88 12.92 -20.36
CA THR A 109 3.11 12.50 -21.54
C THR A 109 3.94 12.82 -22.79
N LEU A 110 4.23 11.80 -23.61
CA LEU A 110 4.97 11.93 -24.86
C LEU A 110 4.07 12.47 -25.99
N ASP A 111 4.68 12.82 -27.12
CA ASP A 111 3.97 13.33 -28.31
C ASP A 111 2.96 12.33 -28.90
N ASP A 112 3.12 11.04 -28.61
CA ASP A 112 2.19 9.99 -29.02
C ASP A 112 1.22 9.54 -27.91
N ASP A 113 0.97 10.44 -26.95
CA ASP A 113 0.06 10.29 -25.81
C ASP A 113 0.46 9.21 -24.77
N ARG A 114 1.56 8.48 -24.97
CA ARG A 114 2.03 7.52 -23.96
C ARG A 114 2.52 8.28 -22.72
N ILE A 115 2.14 7.80 -21.54
CA ILE A 115 2.66 8.30 -20.27
C ILE A 115 3.82 7.42 -19.84
N VAL A 116 4.97 8.05 -19.59
CA VAL A 116 6.19 7.40 -19.13
C VAL A 116 6.62 7.95 -17.78
N ILE A 117 7.37 7.16 -17.03
CA ILE A 117 8.16 7.61 -15.88
C ILE A 117 9.53 7.98 -16.42
N ARG A 118 9.82 9.28 -16.44
CA ARG A 118 11.14 9.79 -16.80
C ARG A 118 12.03 9.77 -15.57
N CYS A 119 13.06 8.95 -15.62
CA CYS A 119 14.04 8.77 -14.56
C CYS A 119 15.22 9.74 -14.77
N ASP A 120 15.03 11.03 -14.48
CA ASP A 120 16.09 12.03 -14.61
C ASP A 120 17.06 11.98 -13.43
N ASP A 121 18.37 12.09 -13.70
CA ASP A 121 19.43 12.10 -12.67
C ASP A 121 19.33 13.32 -11.72
N ASP A 122 18.68 14.40 -12.16
CA ASP A 122 18.49 15.62 -11.37
C ASP A 122 17.26 15.57 -10.44
N ALA A 123 16.41 14.55 -10.60
CA ALA A 123 15.16 14.47 -9.87
C ALA A 123 15.38 14.10 -8.40
N ALA A 124 14.82 14.92 -7.52
CA ALA A 124 14.91 14.76 -6.07
C ALA A 124 13.54 14.41 -5.48
N VAL A 125 13.54 13.56 -4.45
CA VAL A 125 12.36 13.33 -3.61
C VAL A 125 12.42 14.21 -2.37
N GLU A 126 11.27 14.49 -1.77
CA GLU A 126 11.19 15.30 -0.56
C GLU A 126 11.18 14.40 0.69
N PHE A 127 12.17 14.60 1.58
CA PHE A 127 12.21 14.03 2.92
C PHE A 127 11.93 15.11 3.95
N TYR A 128 10.92 14.89 4.80
CA TYR A 128 10.52 15.82 5.86
C TYR A 128 10.92 15.29 7.23
N HIS A 129 11.45 16.17 8.07
CA HIS A 129 11.59 15.93 9.50
C HIS A 129 10.62 16.84 10.26
N ALA A 130 9.73 16.23 11.03
CA ALA A 130 8.70 16.89 11.80
C ALA A 130 8.77 16.49 13.28
N VAL A 131 8.22 17.34 14.14
CA VAL A 131 8.12 17.12 15.59
C VAL A 131 6.69 17.36 16.07
N ALA A 132 6.28 16.64 17.09
CA ALA A 132 5.00 16.78 17.76
C ALA A 132 5.18 16.67 19.28
N PRO A 133 5.77 17.69 19.93
CA PRO A 133 6.22 17.61 21.32
C PRO A 133 5.06 17.45 22.33
N THR A 134 3.84 17.79 21.92
CA THR A 134 2.64 17.68 22.75
C THR A 134 1.86 16.39 22.52
N LEU A 135 2.29 15.55 21.57
CA LEU A 135 1.59 14.30 21.22
C LEU A 135 2.39 13.08 21.64
N SER A 136 1.74 12.03 22.12
CA SER A 136 2.34 10.72 22.43
C SER A 136 1.82 9.61 21.52
N LEU A 137 2.48 8.46 21.54
CA LEU A 137 2.08 7.28 20.76
C LEU A 137 0.65 6.81 21.11
N ASP A 138 0.27 6.90 22.38
CA ASP A 138 -1.04 6.44 22.88
C ASP A 138 -2.20 7.24 22.29
N GLU A 139 -1.96 8.50 21.90
CA GLU A 139 -2.96 9.32 21.21
C GLU A 139 -3.24 8.82 19.79
N PHE A 140 -2.29 8.12 19.15
CA PHE A 140 -2.45 7.53 17.81
C PHE A 140 -2.93 6.07 17.84
N LEU A 141 -2.62 5.35 18.92
CA LEU A 141 -2.89 3.91 19.08
C LEU A 141 -3.96 3.64 20.14
N VAL A 142 -4.98 4.49 20.21
CA VAL A 142 -6.07 4.36 21.20
C VAL A 142 -6.80 3.02 21.04
N PRO A 143 -6.75 2.13 22.05
CA PRO A 143 -7.45 0.84 21.99
C PRO A 143 -8.96 1.03 21.91
N ASN A 144 -9.64 0.18 21.14
CA ASN A 144 -11.11 0.15 21.05
C ASN A 144 -11.74 1.51 20.69
N ALA A 145 -11.01 2.40 20.03
CA ALA A 145 -11.47 3.71 19.58
C ALA A 145 -11.38 3.87 18.05
N ASP A 146 -12.00 4.93 17.53
CA ASP A 146 -11.82 5.29 16.12
C ASP A 146 -10.38 5.76 15.93
N VAL A 147 -9.81 5.49 14.76
CA VAL A 147 -8.51 6.05 14.38
C VAL A 147 -8.62 7.57 14.47
N PRO A 148 -7.68 8.26 15.13
CA PRO A 148 -7.69 9.71 15.26
C PRO A 148 -7.27 10.37 13.93
N THR A 149 -8.13 10.27 12.91
CA THR A 149 -7.85 10.62 11.51
C THR A 149 -7.36 12.07 11.34
N ARG A 150 -7.80 12.99 12.22
CA ARG A 150 -7.32 14.38 12.26
C ARG A 150 -5.83 14.47 12.59
N LEU A 151 -5.31 13.61 13.45
CA LEU A 151 -3.89 13.54 13.78
C LEU A 151 -3.13 12.73 12.71
N THR A 152 -3.63 11.53 12.40
CA THR A 152 -2.96 10.60 11.49
C THR A 152 -2.71 11.19 10.10
N LYS A 153 -3.60 12.05 9.57
CA LYS A 153 -3.41 12.66 8.25
C LYS A 153 -2.18 13.56 8.16
N ASN A 154 -1.77 14.22 9.24
CA ASN A 154 -0.63 15.13 9.24
C ASN A 154 0.72 14.40 9.40
N LEU A 155 0.68 13.09 9.62
CA LEU A 155 1.87 12.23 9.55
C LEU A 155 2.31 11.95 8.10
N PHE A 156 1.49 12.31 7.12
CA PHE A 156 1.75 12.05 5.70
C PHE A 156 1.73 13.35 4.90
N PRO A 157 2.84 13.76 4.26
CA PRO A 157 2.79 14.78 3.23
C PRO A 157 1.97 14.31 2.02
N MET A 158 1.65 15.25 1.12
CA MET A 158 0.92 14.98 -0.13
C MET A 158 -0.48 14.37 0.11
N ASP A 159 -1.20 14.81 1.15
CA ASP A 159 -2.56 14.36 1.45
C ASP A 159 -3.46 14.43 0.20
N ARG A 160 -4.17 13.32 -0.06
CA ARG A 160 -5.11 13.17 -1.19
C ARG A 160 -4.54 13.50 -2.59
N THR A 161 -3.22 13.45 -2.77
CA THR A 161 -2.62 13.68 -4.09
C THR A 161 -3.02 12.55 -5.04
N VAL A 162 -3.64 12.89 -6.18
CA VAL A 162 -4.03 11.94 -7.23
C VAL A 162 -2.82 11.56 -8.08
N SER A 163 -2.72 10.29 -8.49
CA SER A 163 -1.58 9.74 -9.23
C SER A 163 -1.21 10.52 -10.50
N TYR A 164 -2.16 11.09 -11.21
CA TYR A 164 -1.86 11.94 -12.37
C TYR A 164 -1.06 13.21 -12.02
N GLU A 165 -1.12 13.69 -10.79
CA GLU A 165 -0.30 14.83 -10.31
C GLU A 165 1.20 14.52 -10.31
N GLY A 166 1.62 13.27 -10.56
CA GLY A 166 3.02 12.92 -10.81
C GLY A 166 3.66 13.65 -12.00
N HIS A 167 2.87 14.33 -12.84
CA HIS A 167 3.36 15.26 -13.87
C HIS A 167 3.87 16.59 -13.28
N ARG A 168 3.38 16.97 -12.09
CA ARG A 168 3.61 18.28 -11.46
C ARG A 168 4.30 18.16 -10.10
N ARG A 169 4.19 17.01 -9.46
CA ARG A 169 4.67 16.72 -8.11
C ARG A 169 5.63 15.52 -8.13
N PRO A 170 6.52 15.40 -7.14
CA PRO A 170 7.31 14.18 -6.96
C PRO A 170 6.45 12.92 -6.95
N LEU A 171 6.99 11.79 -7.43
CA LEU A 171 6.30 10.50 -7.40
C LEU A 171 6.30 9.89 -5.99
N THR A 172 7.20 10.33 -5.12
CA THR A 172 7.30 9.86 -3.74
C THR A 172 7.66 10.98 -2.77
N SER A 173 7.33 10.76 -1.49
CA SER A 173 7.78 11.60 -0.38
C SER A 173 7.85 10.78 0.91
N PHE A 174 8.67 11.26 1.84
CA PHE A 174 9.02 10.60 3.09
C PHE A 174 8.89 11.58 4.25
N GLN A 175 8.45 11.10 5.41
CA GLN A 175 8.42 11.91 6.61
C GLN A 175 8.86 11.10 7.84
N LEU A 176 9.79 11.66 8.61
CA LEU A 176 10.05 11.27 9.99
C LEU A 176 9.33 12.25 10.91
N THR A 177 8.48 11.75 11.81
CA THR A 177 7.86 12.57 12.86
C THR A 177 8.28 12.07 14.24
N VAL A 178 8.85 12.94 15.07
CA VAL A 178 9.24 12.65 16.46
C VAL A 178 8.15 13.12 17.42
N LEU A 179 7.65 12.22 18.25
CA LEU A 179 6.60 12.49 19.25
C LEU A 179 7.19 12.97 20.59
N GLY A 180 6.35 13.53 21.46
CA GLY A 180 6.73 14.06 22.77
C GLY A 180 7.22 13.00 23.76
N ASP A 181 6.80 11.74 23.59
CA ASP A 181 7.30 10.58 24.33
C ASP A 181 8.59 9.97 23.71
N GLY A 182 9.13 10.59 22.67
CA GLY A 182 10.31 10.16 21.94
C GLY A 182 10.06 9.04 20.92
N ALA A 183 8.85 8.48 20.84
CA ALA A 183 8.50 7.54 19.77
C ALA A 183 8.58 8.25 18.42
N VAL A 184 8.81 7.49 17.35
CA VAL A 184 8.92 8.06 16.00
C VAL A 184 7.98 7.40 15.02
N PHE A 185 7.50 8.18 14.05
CA PHE A 185 6.74 7.69 12.92
C PHE A 185 7.55 7.89 11.64
N VAL A 186 7.65 6.84 10.82
CA VAL A 186 8.27 6.90 9.48
C VAL A 186 7.17 6.66 8.45
N GLY A 187 6.84 7.69 7.69
CA GLY A 187 5.85 7.68 6.61
C GLY A 187 6.49 7.56 5.23
N PHE A 188 5.89 6.74 4.37
CA PHE A 188 6.23 6.62 2.96
C PHE A 188 4.97 6.83 2.10
N ILE A 189 5.09 7.70 1.10
CA ILE A 189 4.03 8.09 0.19
C ILE A 189 4.52 7.84 -1.22
N ALA A 190 3.74 7.10 -2.03
CA ALA A 190 4.14 6.74 -3.38
C ALA A 190 2.98 6.76 -4.37
N ASN A 191 3.25 7.25 -5.57
CA ASN A 191 2.29 7.30 -6.68
C ASN A 191 1.80 5.88 -7.04
N HIS A 192 0.49 5.65 -6.98
CA HIS A 192 -0.08 4.33 -7.22
C HIS A 192 0.07 3.86 -8.68
N ALA A 193 0.21 4.78 -9.65
CA ALA A 193 0.53 4.42 -11.04
C ALA A 193 1.98 3.92 -11.21
N VAL A 194 2.84 4.10 -10.22
CA VAL A 194 4.24 3.63 -10.26
C VAL A 194 4.41 2.32 -9.51
N VAL A 195 3.65 2.11 -8.44
CA VAL A 195 3.78 0.96 -7.54
C VAL A 195 2.43 0.40 -7.11
N ASP A 196 2.36 -0.94 -7.00
CA ASP A 196 1.35 -1.62 -6.18
C ASP A 196 1.88 -1.89 -4.75
N GLY A 197 1.03 -2.48 -3.90
CA GLY A 197 1.39 -2.80 -2.51
C GLY A 197 2.60 -3.74 -2.37
N THR A 198 2.86 -4.64 -3.31
CA THR A 198 4.04 -5.51 -3.26
C THR A 198 5.31 -4.70 -3.53
N SER A 199 5.32 -3.90 -4.60
CA SER A 199 6.46 -3.02 -4.91
C SER A 199 6.68 -1.93 -3.85
N PHE A 200 5.60 -1.38 -3.28
CA PHE A 200 5.67 -0.39 -2.20
C PHE A 200 6.44 -0.93 -0.99
N TRP A 201 6.04 -2.11 -0.50
CA TRP A 201 6.73 -2.70 0.65
C TRP A 201 8.10 -3.24 0.26
N HIS A 202 8.33 -3.70 -0.97
CA HIS A 202 9.68 -4.04 -1.42
C HIS A 202 10.64 -2.85 -1.25
N PHE A 203 10.26 -1.65 -1.72
CA PHE A 203 11.08 -0.46 -1.52
C PHE A 203 11.27 -0.11 -0.04
N PHE A 204 10.19 -0.08 0.76
CA PHE A 204 10.26 0.31 2.17
C PHE A 204 11.21 -0.61 2.96
N ASN A 205 11.11 -1.92 2.75
CA ASN A 205 11.98 -2.90 3.40
C ASN A 205 13.44 -2.79 2.90
N THR A 206 13.66 -2.50 1.62
CA THR A 206 15.01 -2.27 1.08
C THR A 206 15.65 -1.02 1.68
N TRP A 207 14.89 0.07 1.82
CA TRP A 207 15.36 1.29 2.48
C TRP A 207 15.75 1.01 3.93
N ALA A 208 14.92 0.28 4.68
CA ALA A 208 15.26 -0.16 6.04
C ALA A 208 16.52 -1.06 6.08
N GLY A 209 16.63 -2.01 5.14
CA GLY A 209 17.80 -2.88 4.99
C GLY A 209 19.08 -2.10 4.74
N LEU A 210 19.04 -1.06 3.91
CA LEU A 210 20.19 -0.21 3.59
C LEU A 210 20.66 0.65 4.76
N CYS A 211 19.79 1.00 5.72
CA CYS A 211 20.22 1.60 6.98
C CYS A 211 21.07 0.63 7.81
N ARG A 212 20.86 -0.69 7.67
CA ARG A 212 21.62 -1.75 8.34
C ARG A 212 22.79 -2.30 7.52
N GLY A 213 23.03 -1.77 6.31
CA GLY A 213 24.04 -2.31 5.40
C GLY A 213 23.70 -3.67 4.78
N THR A 214 22.42 -4.03 4.72
CA THR A 214 21.97 -5.29 4.10
C THR A 214 22.13 -5.23 2.56
N PRO A 215 22.57 -6.31 1.90
CA PRO A 215 22.61 -6.39 0.44
C PRO A 215 21.23 -6.17 -0.19
N VAL A 216 21.20 -5.45 -1.31
CA VAL A 216 19.97 -5.12 -2.03
C VAL A 216 19.75 -6.09 -3.19
N GLN A 217 18.52 -6.56 -3.35
CA GLN A 217 18.09 -7.24 -4.56
C GLN A 217 17.52 -6.21 -5.55
N PRO A 218 18.05 -6.12 -6.79
CA PRO A 218 17.56 -5.14 -7.74
C PRO A 218 16.13 -5.46 -8.18
N PRO A 219 15.26 -4.43 -8.36
CA PRO A 219 13.92 -4.62 -8.87
C PRO A 219 13.93 -5.05 -10.34
N ASP A 220 12.88 -5.75 -10.74
CA ASP A 220 12.55 -5.93 -12.16
C ASP A 220 11.69 -4.75 -12.63
N LEU A 221 12.28 -3.87 -13.44
CA LEU A 221 11.67 -2.62 -13.91
C LEU A 221 10.92 -2.76 -15.25
N ARG A 222 10.88 -3.96 -15.86
CA ARG A 222 10.19 -4.20 -17.15
C ARG A 222 8.70 -3.88 -17.03
N ARG A 223 8.12 -3.14 -17.98
CA ARG A 223 6.71 -2.71 -17.95
C ARG A 223 5.79 -3.40 -18.98
N ASN A 224 6.30 -4.41 -19.69
CA ASN A 224 5.65 -4.98 -20.88
C ASN A 224 5.19 -6.44 -20.71
N PHE A 225 4.70 -6.83 -19.54
CA PHE A 225 4.22 -8.20 -19.29
C PHE A 225 2.97 -8.59 -20.08
N PHE A 226 2.21 -7.59 -20.56
CA PHE A 226 1.09 -7.77 -21.48
C PHE A 226 1.49 -7.43 -22.93
N GLY A 227 2.79 -7.44 -23.24
CA GLY A 227 3.34 -6.95 -24.51
C GLY A 227 3.54 -5.44 -24.52
N ASP A 228 3.96 -4.91 -25.66
CA ASP A 228 4.16 -3.48 -25.90
C ASP A 228 2.83 -2.84 -26.30
N SER A 229 1.94 -2.69 -25.32
CA SER A 229 0.62 -2.11 -25.51
C SER A 229 0.71 -0.67 -26.05
N ALA A 230 -0.08 -0.36 -27.07
CA ALA A 230 -0.25 1.00 -27.59
C ALA A 230 -1.45 1.74 -26.97
N ALA A 231 -2.14 1.12 -25.99
CA ALA A 231 -3.27 1.72 -25.33
C ALA A 231 -2.86 2.96 -24.51
N VAL A 232 -3.64 4.03 -24.63
CA VAL A 232 -3.42 5.30 -23.91
C VAL A 232 -4.72 5.80 -23.31
N ILE A 233 -4.64 6.54 -22.20
CA ILE A 233 -5.75 7.33 -21.67
C ILE A 233 -5.44 8.80 -21.90
N ARG A 234 -6.29 9.48 -22.65
CA ARG A 234 -6.15 10.91 -22.94
C ARG A 234 -6.90 11.74 -21.92
N PHE A 235 -6.26 12.81 -21.46
CA PHE A 235 -6.87 13.81 -20.58
C PHE A 235 -6.81 15.18 -21.27
N PRO A 236 -7.83 15.54 -22.07
CA PRO A 236 -7.87 16.81 -22.79
C PRO A 236 -7.62 18.00 -21.84
N GLY A 237 -6.77 18.93 -22.26
CA GLY A 237 -6.38 20.10 -21.45
C GLY A 237 -5.41 19.78 -20.30
N GLY A 238 -4.93 18.54 -20.17
CA GLY A 238 -3.93 18.14 -19.17
C GLY A 238 -4.42 18.21 -17.73
N THR A 239 -5.73 18.32 -17.48
CA THR A 239 -6.27 18.41 -16.12
C THR A 239 -6.17 17.09 -15.34
N GLY A 240 -6.06 15.97 -16.05
CA GLY A 240 -6.03 14.63 -15.44
C GLY A 240 -7.40 14.15 -14.95
N PRO A 241 -7.47 12.91 -14.42
CA PRO A 241 -8.66 12.38 -13.78
C PRO A 241 -8.82 12.91 -12.35
N ALA A 242 -10.06 12.91 -11.86
CA ALA A 242 -10.38 13.01 -10.44
C ALA A 242 -10.60 11.61 -9.84
N VAL A 243 -10.61 11.53 -8.50
CA VAL A 243 -11.15 10.35 -7.81
C VAL A 243 -12.63 10.17 -8.11
N THR A 244 -13.09 8.92 -8.11
CA THR A 244 -14.49 8.56 -8.39
C THR A 244 -15.34 8.35 -7.13
N PHE A 245 -14.87 8.85 -5.98
CA PHE A 245 -15.56 8.79 -4.70
C PHE A 245 -15.53 10.15 -4.02
N ASP A 246 -16.51 10.40 -3.15
CA ASP A 246 -16.50 11.60 -2.31
C ASP A 246 -15.42 11.46 -1.23
N ALA A 247 -14.31 12.18 -1.41
CA ALA A 247 -13.20 12.18 -0.47
C ALA A 247 -13.55 12.87 0.86
N ASP A 248 -14.56 13.73 0.87
CA ASP A 248 -15.01 14.53 2.03
C ASP A 248 -16.21 13.92 2.75
N ALA A 249 -16.73 12.80 2.26
CA ALA A 249 -17.78 12.04 2.94
C ALA A 249 -17.41 11.78 4.41
N PRO A 250 -18.36 11.93 5.34
CA PRO A 250 -18.11 11.62 6.74
C PRO A 250 -17.86 10.11 6.88
N LEU A 251 -16.70 9.75 7.41
CA LEU A 251 -16.29 8.36 7.62
C LEU A 251 -15.82 8.16 9.05
N ARG A 252 -16.10 6.97 9.57
CA ARG A 252 -15.44 6.42 10.76
C ARG A 252 -14.41 5.39 10.32
N GLU A 253 -13.23 5.47 10.93
CA GLU A 253 -12.13 4.55 10.67
C GLU A 253 -11.85 3.76 11.95
N ARG A 254 -11.85 2.42 11.85
CA ARG A 254 -11.58 1.51 12.97
C ARG A 254 -10.53 0.50 12.58
N VAL A 255 -9.58 0.21 13.47
CA VAL A 255 -8.71 -0.96 13.33
C VAL A 255 -9.28 -2.05 14.22
N LEU A 256 -9.68 -3.17 13.61
CA LEU A 256 -10.26 -4.32 14.30
C LEU A 256 -9.24 -5.45 14.29
N HIS A 257 -8.88 -5.94 15.47
CA HIS A 257 -7.93 -7.04 15.62
C HIS A 257 -8.65 -8.39 15.57
N PHE A 258 -8.17 -9.29 14.70
CA PHE A 258 -8.62 -10.67 14.62
C PHE A 258 -7.47 -11.59 15.00
N SER A 259 -7.58 -12.23 16.16
CA SER A 259 -6.58 -13.17 16.63
C SER A 259 -6.43 -14.37 15.69
N VAL A 260 -5.26 -15.02 15.73
CA VAL A 260 -5.01 -16.27 15.01
C VAL A 260 -6.04 -17.36 15.36
N ALA A 261 -6.50 -17.40 16.62
CA ALA A 261 -7.49 -18.37 17.07
C ALA A 261 -8.84 -18.14 16.38
N THR A 262 -9.31 -16.89 16.38
CA THR A 262 -10.52 -16.46 15.67
C THR A 262 -10.44 -16.76 14.17
N ILE A 263 -9.32 -16.42 13.52
CA ILE A 263 -9.15 -16.64 12.08
C ILE A 263 -9.19 -18.14 11.75
N ARG A 264 -8.60 -18.99 12.59
CA ARG A 264 -8.68 -20.44 12.46
C ARG A 264 -10.10 -20.94 12.65
N GLU A 265 -10.84 -20.39 13.60
CA GLU A 265 -12.24 -20.72 13.81
C GLU A 265 -13.10 -20.36 12.59
N LEU A 266 -12.94 -19.14 12.05
CA LEU A 266 -13.63 -18.71 10.82
C LEU A 266 -13.28 -19.61 9.64
N LYS A 267 -12.00 -19.96 9.45
CA LYS A 267 -11.57 -20.91 8.41
C LYS A 267 -12.25 -22.26 8.58
N ALA A 268 -12.28 -22.79 9.80
CA ALA A 268 -12.90 -24.08 10.07
C ALA A 268 -14.41 -24.06 9.86
N LYS A 269 -15.09 -22.98 10.26
CA LYS A 269 -16.53 -22.77 10.01
C LYS A 269 -16.82 -22.72 8.50
N ALA A 270 -16.04 -21.95 7.74
CA ALA A 270 -16.20 -21.82 6.30
C ALA A 270 -15.97 -23.15 5.55
N ASN A 271 -15.01 -23.96 5.99
CA ASN A 271 -14.74 -25.26 5.39
C ASN A 271 -15.57 -26.42 5.99
N GLN A 272 -16.44 -26.15 6.97
CA GLN A 272 -17.19 -27.15 7.74
C GLN A 272 -16.30 -28.27 8.31
N TRP A 273 -15.12 -27.88 8.80
CA TRP A 273 -14.13 -28.80 9.34
C TRP A 273 -14.59 -29.45 10.65
N THR A 274 -14.40 -30.75 10.72
CA THR A 274 -14.57 -31.57 11.92
C THR A 274 -13.43 -31.32 12.91
N ARG A 275 -13.53 -31.89 14.12
CA ARG A 275 -12.46 -31.81 15.12
C ARG A 275 -11.15 -32.46 14.64
N SER A 276 -11.24 -33.55 13.88
CA SER A 276 -10.09 -34.22 13.26
C SER A 276 -9.41 -33.35 12.21
N ASP A 277 -10.18 -32.64 11.37
CA ASP A 277 -9.62 -31.75 10.34
C ASP A 277 -8.84 -30.58 10.97
N LYS A 278 -9.40 -30.00 12.04
CA LYS A 278 -8.72 -28.95 12.81
C LYS A 278 -7.39 -29.44 13.40
N PHE A 279 -7.35 -30.68 13.88
CA PHE A 279 -6.14 -31.28 14.42
C PHE A 279 -5.11 -31.50 13.31
N ALA A 280 -5.51 -32.04 12.15
CA ALA A 280 -4.63 -32.25 11.01
C ALA A 280 -4.01 -30.93 10.49
N GLU A 281 -4.80 -29.87 10.33
CA GLU A 281 -4.29 -28.53 9.95
C GLU A 281 -3.28 -27.99 10.97
N ALA A 282 -3.53 -28.20 12.26
CA ALA A 282 -2.61 -27.75 13.32
C ALA A 282 -1.27 -28.48 13.23
N ILE A 283 -1.27 -29.81 13.01
CA ILE A 283 -0.04 -30.60 12.84
C ILE A 283 0.68 -30.24 11.54
N GLY A 284 -0.03 -30.08 10.42
CA GLY A 284 0.55 -29.74 9.12
C GLY A 284 1.25 -28.39 9.06
N LYS A 285 0.98 -27.46 9.99
CA LYS A 285 1.73 -26.20 10.13
C LYS A 285 3.02 -26.32 10.94
N HIS A 286 3.16 -27.37 11.76
CA HIS A 286 4.36 -27.60 12.59
C HIS A 286 5.41 -28.46 11.87
N VAL A 287 4.98 -29.25 10.88
CA VAL A 287 5.89 -29.97 9.97
C VAL A 287 6.19 -29.05 8.79
N HIS A 288 7.47 -28.72 8.58
CA HIS A 288 7.94 -27.85 7.48
C HIS A 288 7.87 -28.55 6.10
N GLU A 289 6.82 -29.34 5.86
CA GLU A 289 6.59 -29.98 4.56
C GLU A 289 5.98 -28.98 3.59
N ALA A 290 6.46 -29.03 2.35
CA ALA A 290 5.91 -28.28 1.24
C ALA A 290 4.40 -28.48 1.23
N LYS A 291 3.64 -27.38 1.36
CA LYS A 291 2.19 -27.40 1.31
C LYS A 291 1.76 -28.30 0.16
N VAL A 292 1.12 -29.43 0.48
CA VAL A 292 0.17 -30.05 -0.43
C VAL A 292 -0.74 -28.90 -0.85
N GLN A 293 -0.75 -28.60 -2.15
CA GLN A 293 -1.72 -27.65 -2.70
C GLN A 293 -3.09 -28.12 -2.20
N GLY A 294 -3.66 -27.39 -1.25
CA GLY A 294 -5.03 -27.62 -0.79
C GLY A 294 -5.86 -27.75 -2.05
N GLY A 295 -6.62 -28.86 -2.16
CA GLY A 295 -7.36 -29.18 -3.36
C GLY A 295 -8.19 -27.99 -3.82
N CYS A 296 -8.58 -27.99 -5.10
CA CYS A 296 -9.27 -26.93 -5.85
C CYS A 296 -10.59 -26.37 -5.22
N GLY A 297 -10.91 -26.62 -3.95
CA GLY A 297 -12.05 -26.09 -3.22
C GLY A 297 -11.80 -25.73 -1.74
N GLU A 298 -10.57 -25.73 -1.22
CA GLU A 298 -10.33 -25.28 0.17
C GLU A 298 -10.43 -23.74 0.28
N ILE A 299 -11.26 -23.27 1.21
CA ILE A 299 -11.45 -21.85 1.49
C ILE A 299 -10.33 -21.38 2.42
N SER A 300 -9.59 -20.36 1.99
CA SER A 300 -8.48 -19.82 2.79
C SER A 300 -8.96 -19.05 4.03
N SER A 301 -8.09 -18.93 5.04
CA SER A 301 -8.31 -18.08 6.21
C SER A 301 -8.71 -16.64 5.84
N PHE A 302 -8.03 -16.06 4.84
CA PHE A 302 -8.30 -14.68 4.43
C PHE A 302 -9.65 -14.53 3.72
N GLN A 303 -10.04 -15.50 2.88
CA GLN A 303 -11.37 -15.54 2.27
C GLN A 303 -12.47 -15.71 3.31
N SER A 304 -12.25 -16.55 4.33
CA SER A 304 -13.19 -16.75 5.43
C SER A 304 -13.40 -15.47 6.24
N LEU A 305 -12.32 -14.75 6.55
CA LEU A 305 -12.37 -13.44 7.21
C LEU A 305 -13.09 -12.38 6.34
N CYS A 306 -12.74 -12.30 5.05
CA CYS A 306 -13.39 -11.38 4.12
C CYS A 306 -14.90 -11.65 3.99
N ALA A 307 -15.31 -12.92 3.90
CA ALA A 307 -16.71 -13.31 3.85
C ALA A 307 -17.47 -12.95 5.13
N HIS A 308 -16.84 -13.15 6.29
CA HIS A 308 -17.42 -12.77 7.58
C HIS A 308 -17.67 -11.26 7.65
N ILE A 309 -16.68 -10.45 7.25
CA ILE A 309 -16.81 -8.99 7.18
C ILE A 309 -17.87 -8.57 6.14
N TRP A 310 -17.89 -9.19 4.96
CA TRP A 310 -18.88 -8.88 3.92
C TRP A 310 -20.31 -9.09 4.42
N ARG A 311 -20.58 -10.24 5.04
CA ARG A 311 -21.89 -10.54 5.66
C ARG A 311 -22.25 -9.50 6.72
N ALA A 312 -21.35 -9.24 7.68
CA ALA A 312 -21.62 -8.34 8.80
C ALA A 312 -21.86 -6.88 8.37
N VAL A 313 -21.03 -6.35 7.46
CA VAL A 313 -21.21 -4.96 6.97
C VAL A 313 -22.48 -4.84 6.13
N THR A 314 -22.79 -5.82 5.28
CA THR A 314 -24.04 -5.80 4.48
C THR A 314 -25.26 -5.78 5.39
N ARG A 315 -25.31 -6.62 6.43
CA ARG A 315 -26.39 -6.57 7.43
C ARG A 315 -26.45 -5.26 8.21
N SER A 316 -25.30 -4.62 8.43
CA SER A 316 -25.20 -3.34 9.11
C SER A 316 -25.73 -2.16 8.26
N ARG A 317 -25.81 -2.33 6.94
CA ARG A 317 -26.40 -1.36 5.99
C ARG A 317 -27.91 -1.58 5.85
N ARG A 318 -28.66 -1.19 6.89
CA ARG A 318 -30.12 -1.42 7.02
C ARG A 318 -30.97 -0.77 5.92
N GLN A 319 -30.40 0.19 5.19
CA GLN A 319 -31.06 0.89 4.09
C GLN A 319 -31.09 0.09 2.78
N LEU A 320 -30.34 -1.01 2.67
CA LEU A 320 -30.29 -1.80 1.44
C LEU A 320 -31.53 -2.66 1.28
N ALA A 321 -32.13 -2.64 0.08
CA ALA A 321 -33.23 -3.53 -0.26
C ALA A 321 -32.74 -5.00 -0.33
N PRO A 322 -33.58 -5.99 0.01
CA PRO A 322 -33.18 -7.40 -0.03
C PRO A 322 -32.71 -7.89 -1.40
N ASP A 323 -33.27 -7.35 -2.48
CA ASP A 323 -32.92 -7.66 -3.88
C ASP A 323 -31.76 -6.84 -4.42
N ALA A 324 -31.28 -5.82 -3.69
CA ALA A 324 -30.12 -5.03 -4.08
C ALA A 324 -28.86 -5.92 -4.18
N THR A 325 -28.05 -5.67 -5.20
CA THR A 325 -26.74 -6.32 -5.34
C THR A 325 -25.75 -5.70 -4.36
N THR A 326 -25.03 -6.54 -3.62
CA THR A 326 -23.83 -6.16 -2.87
C THR A 326 -22.59 -6.76 -3.52
N THR A 327 -21.48 -6.01 -3.48
CA THR A 327 -20.23 -6.40 -4.14
C THR A 327 -19.07 -6.40 -3.15
N PHE A 328 -18.29 -7.49 -3.12
CA PHE A 328 -17.01 -7.54 -2.44
C PHE A 328 -15.86 -7.60 -3.45
N ARG A 329 -15.02 -6.56 -3.48
CA ARG A 329 -13.86 -6.46 -4.36
C ARG A 329 -12.58 -6.83 -3.62
N MET A 330 -11.75 -7.65 -4.25
CA MET A 330 -10.41 -8.01 -3.76
C MET A 330 -9.36 -7.60 -4.80
N ALA A 331 -8.24 -7.03 -4.34
CA ALA A 331 -7.05 -6.90 -5.17
C ALA A 331 -6.30 -8.23 -5.24
N VAL A 332 -6.11 -8.77 -6.43
CA VAL A 332 -5.40 -10.04 -6.66
C VAL A 332 -4.02 -9.76 -7.23
N ASN A 333 -2.99 -10.29 -6.58
CA ASN A 333 -1.62 -10.23 -7.08
C ASN A 333 -1.47 -11.21 -8.26
N CYS A 334 -1.25 -10.68 -9.46
CA CYS A 334 -1.12 -11.44 -10.70
C CYS A 334 0.26 -12.10 -10.85
N ARG A 335 1.26 -11.75 -10.03
CA ARG A 335 2.67 -12.11 -10.27
C ARG A 335 2.90 -13.61 -10.47
N HIS A 336 2.34 -14.40 -9.56
CA HIS A 336 2.46 -15.85 -9.51
C HIS A 336 1.38 -16.59 -10.33
N ARG A 337 0.41 -15.86 -10.88
CA ARG A 337 -0.75 -16.41 -11.60
C ARG A 337 -0.55 -16.44 -13.10
N LEU A 338 0.20 -15.48 -13.63
CA LEU A 338 0.60 -15.46 -15.03
C LEU A 338 1.51 -16.66 -15.37
N ARG A 339 1.49 -17.06 -16.64
CA ARG A 339 2.37 -18.09 -17.22
C ARG A 339 3.07 -17.51 -18.46
N PRO A 340 4.42 -17.40 -18.45
CA PRO A 340 5.31 -17.62 -17.30
C PRO A 340 5.01 -16.66 -16.14
N ALA A 341 5.35 -17.07 -14.92
CA ALA A 341 5.22 -16.19 -13.75
C ALA A 341 6.16 -15.00 -13.91
N ILE A 342 5.71 -13.82 -13.50
CA ILE A 342 6.55 -12.62 -13.52
C ILE A 342 7.36 -12.55 -12.23
N SER A 343 8.46 -11.80 -12.25
CA SER A 343 9.39 -11.73 -11.11
C SER A 343 8.64 -11.33 -9.83
N PRO A 344 8.91 -11.98 -8.68
CA PRO A 344 8.41 -11.50 -7.40
C PRO A 344 8.96 -10.11 -7.06
N LEU A 345 10.09 -9.72 -7.66
CA LEU A 345 10.72 -8.40 -7.55
C LEU A 345 10.23 -7.41 -8.62
N TYR A 346 9.21 -7.76 -9.43
CA TYR A 346 8.59 -6.83 -10.37
C TYR A 346 8.10 -5.58 -9.65
N PHE A 347 8.62 -4.44 -10.09
CA PHE A 347 8.45 -3.16 -9.44
C PHE A 347 7.49 -2.28 -10.23
N GLY A 348 6.20 -2.59 -10.20
CA GLY A 348 5.12 -1.86 -10.85
C GLY A 348 3.77 -2.44 -10.44
N ASN A 349 2.67 -2.06 -11.10
CA ASN A 349 1.38 -2.69 -10.82
C ASN A 349 1.28 -4.05 -11.51
N ALA A 350 1.13 -5.11 -10.72
CA ALA A 350 0.72 -6.43 -11.17
C ALA A 350 -0.46 -6.92 -10.33
N ILE A 351 -1.50 -6.09 -10.30
CA ILE A 351 -2.74 -6.33 -9.58
C ILE A 351 -3.94 -6.16 -10.50
N GLN A 352 -4.96 -7.00 -10.30
CA GLN A 352 -6.29 -6.79 -10.87
C GLN A 352 -7.34 -6.86 -9.76
N SER A 353 -8.45 -6.13 -9.95
CA SER A 353 -9.57 -6.17 -9.01
C SER A 353 -10.57 -7.22 -9.44
N VAL A 354 -10.84 -8.19 -8.56
CA VAL A 354 -11.89 -9.18 -8.78
C VAL A 354 -13.10 -8.83 -7.93
N ALA A 355 -14.28 -8.84 -8.55
CA ALA A 355 -15.54 -8.55 -7.88
C ALA A 355 -16.33 -9.84 -7.67
N THR A 356 -16.81 -10.05 -6.45
CA THR A 356 -17.80 -11.10 -6.13
C THR A 356 -19.10 -10.41 -5.75
N THR A 357 -20.20 -10.81 -6.38
CA THR A 357 -21.53 -10.23 -6.14
C THR A 357 -22.46 -11.25 -5.50
N ALA A 358 -23.48 -10.76 -4.80
CA ALA A 358 -24.63 -11.49 -4.29
C ALA A 358 -25.77 -10.49 -4.05
N THR A 359 -27.01 -10.94 -3.91
CA THR A 359 -28.06 -10.06 -3.35
C THR A 359 -27.91 -9.97 -1.83
N VAL A 360 -28.44 -8.90 -1.24
CA VAL A 360 -28.51 -8.74 0.22
C VAL A 360 -29.25 -9.92 0.86
N ALA A 361 -30.36 -10.35 0.25
CA ALA A 361 -31.15 -11.49 0.70
C ALA A 361 -30.36 -12.80 0.66
N GLU A 362 -29.65 -13.09 -0.43
CA GLU A 362 -28.81 -14.29 -0.52
C GLU A 362 -27.74 -14.31 0.58
N LEU A 363 -27.07 -13.18 0.80
CA LEU A 363 -26.01 -13.07 1.80
C LEU A 363 -26.54 -13.19 3.23
N ALA A 364 -27.78 -12.73 3.48
CA ALA A 364 -28.45 -12.83 4.76
C ALA A 364 -29.01 -14.23 5.05
N SER A 365 -29.56 -14.90 4.04
CA SER A 365 -30.18 -16.23 4.17
C SER A 365 -29.18 -17.40 4.18
N ASN A 366 -27.94 -17.17 3.72
CA ASN A 366 -26.90 -18.21 3.68
C ASN A 366 -25.84 -18.04 4.77
N ASP A 367 -25.10 -19.12 5.02
CA ASP A 367 -24.07 -19.19 6.05
C ASP A 367 -22.71 -18.60 5.59
N LEU A 368 -21.72 -18.64 6.50
CA LEU A 368 -20.37 -18.19 6.20
C LEU A 368 -19.71 -19.00 5.06
N ARG A 369 -19.96 -20.33 5.01
CA ARG A 369 -19.39 -21.20 3.97
C ARG A 369 -19.84 -20.75 2.60
N TRP A 370 -21.12 -20.47 2.41
CA TRP A 370 -21.65 -20.02 1.13
C TRP A 370 -20.96 -18.74 0.65
N ALA A 371 -20.89 -17.71 1.50
CA ALA A 371 -20.27 -16.44 1.15
C ALA A 371 -18.77 -16.61 0.83
N ALA A 372 -18.07 -17.41 1.64
CA ALA A 372 -16.64 -17.65 1.45
C ALA A 372 -16.34 -18.54 0.23
N ALA A 373 -17.24 -19.46 -0.11
CA ALA A 373 -17.16 -20.27 -1.33
C ALA A 373 -17.32 -19.41 -2.59
N ARG A 374 -18.17 -18.37 -2.57
CA ARG A 374 -18.27 -17.42 -3.69
C ARG A 374 -16.98 -16.63 -3.88
N LEU A 375 -16.40 -16.11 -2.79
CA LEU A 375 -15.09 -15.45 -2.85
C LEU A 375 -14.00 -16.41 -3.36
N ASN A 376 -14.05 -17.67 -2.93
CA ASN A 376 -13.12 -18.70 -3.39
C ASN A 376 -13.24 -18.96 -4.88
N ALA A 377 -14.46 -19.23 -5.38
CA ALA A 377 -14.72 -19.48 -6.79
C ALA A 377 -14.22 -18.32 -7.68
N THR A 378 -14.51 -17.07 -7.29
CA THR A 378 -14.02 -15.88 -8.02
C THR A 378 -12.49 -15.82 -8.06
N VAL A 379 -11.82 -16.07 -6.93
CA VAL A 379 -10.35 -16.01 -6.84
C VAL A 379 -9.68 -17.17 -7.58
N VAL A 380 -10.29 -18.37 -7.57
CA VAL A 380 -9.80 -19.54 -8.30
C VAL A 380 -9.97 -19.32 -9.80
N ALA A 381 -11.09 -18.80 -10.27
CA ALA A 381 -11.33 -18.53 -11.69
C ALA A 381 -10.40 -17.45 -12.28
N HIS A 382 -9.74 -16.64 -11.44
CA HIS A 382 -8.87 -15.55 -11.86
C HIS A 382 -7.40 -16.02 -12.06
N GLU A 383 -7.20 -16.91 -13.03
CA GLU A 383 -5.90 -17.44 -13.44
C GLU A 383 -5.34 -16.73 -14.69
N ASP A 384 -4.22 -17.20 -15.25
CA ASP A 384 -3.51 -16.58 -16.39
C ASP A 384 -4.45 -16.13 -17.52
N GLY A 385 -5.30 -17.03 -18.02
CA GLY A 385 -6.22 -16.72 -19.12
C GLY A 385 -7.23 -15.62 -18.78
N ALA A 386 -7.73 -15.58 -17.54
CA ALA A 386 -8.66 -14.54 -17.10
C ALA A 386 -7.94 -13.19 -16.94
N ILE A 387 -6.71 -13.20 -16.41
CA ILE A 387 -5.89 -12.00 -16.24
C ILE A 387 -5.57 -11.37 -17.60
N ARG A 388 -5.17 -12.18 -18.58
CA ARG A 388 -4.87 -11.73 -19.95
C ARG A 388 -6.09 -11.21 -20.67
N ARG A 389 -7.26 -11.86 -20.53
CA ARG A 389 -8.53 -11.35 -21.07
C ARG A 389 -8.90 -9.99 -20.48
N ALA A 390 -8.81 -9.84 -19.16
CA ALA A 390 -9.09 -8.56 -18.51
C ALA A 390 -8.13 -7.44 -18.96
N ALA A 391 -6.86 -7.77 -19.21
CA ALA A 391 -5.90 -6.83 -19.79
C ALA A 391 -6.30 -6.43 -21.22
N ALA A 392 -6.62 -7.39 -22.09
CA ALA A 392 -7.04 -7.12 -23.47
C ALA A 392 -8.37 -6.34 -23.56
N GLU A 393 -9.34 -6.64 -22.70
CA GLU A 393 -10.59 -5.88 -22.57
C GLU A 393 -10.34 -4.44 -22.12
N TRP A 394 -9.36 -4.24 -21.24
CA TRP A 394 -8.95 -2.90 -20.85
C TRP A 394 -8.22 -2.17 -21.98
N GLU A 395 -7.34 -2.83 -22.74
CA GLU A 395 -6.66 -2.24 -23.91
C GLU A 395 -7.65 -1.80 -24.99
N ALA A 396 -8.72 -2.57 -25.19
CA ALA A 396 -9.80 -2.23 -26.13
C ALA A 396 -10.65 -1.03 -25.66
N ALA A 397 -10.70 -0.78 -24.34
CA ALA A 397 -11.44 0.34 -23.76
C ALA A 397 -10.71 0.93 -22.54
N PRO A 398 -9.58 1.65 -22.76
CA PRO A 398 -8.73 2.13 -21.68
C PRO A 398 -9.47 3.12 -20.79
N ARG A 399 -9.38 2.88 -19.48
CA ARG A 399 -10.08 3.70 -18.49
C ARG A 399 -9.38 3.71 -17.14
N CYS A 400 -9.58 4.79 -16.41
CA CYS A 400 -9.20 4.89 -15.02
C CYS A 400 -9.98 3.90 -14.15
N PHE A 401 -9.38 3.49 -13.03
CA PHE A 401 -9.98 2.53 -12.12
C PHE A 401 -11.06 3.21 -11.26
N PRO A 402 -12.31 2.71 -11.26
CA PRO A 402 -13.37 3.27 -10.44
C PRO A 402 -13.21 2.77 -8.99
N LEU A 403 -12.82 3.68 -8.10
CA LEU A 403 -12.89 3.50 -6.64
C LEU A 403 -14.20 4.06 -6.08
N GLY A 404 -14.54 3.63 -4.87
CA GLY A 404 -15.71 4.13 -4.16
C GLY A 404 -16.77 3.07 -3.90
N ASN A 405 -17.92 3.56 -3.47
CA ASN A 405 -19.11 2.78 -3.17
C ASN A 405 -20.34 3.41 -3.85
N PRO A 406 -20.39 3.39 -5.19
CA PRO A 406 -21.39 4.16 -5.95
C PRO A 406 -22.83 3.64 -5.73
N ASP A 407 -22.98 2.36 -5.42
CA ASP A 407 -24.27 1.70 -5.16
C ASP A 407 -24.64 1.63 -3.67
N GLY A 408 -23.79 2.17 -2.78
CA GLY A 408 -23.96 2.06 -1.33
C GLY A 408 -23.74 0.64 -0.78
N ALA A 409 -23.48 -0.36 -1.63
CA ALA A 409 -23.47 -1.78 -1.29
C ALA A 409 -22.12 -2.48 -1.60
N ALA A 410 -21.12 -1.75 -2.07
CA ALA A 410 -19.78 -2.25 -2.35
C ALA A 410 -18.85 -2.19 -1.11
N LEU A 411 -17.92 -3.15 -1.08
CA LEU A 411 -16.79 -3.22 -0.16
C LEU A 411 -15.52 -3.50 -0.97
N THR A 412 -14.40 -2.89 -0.59
CA THR A 412 -13.12 -3.09 -1.28
C THR A 412 -12.01 -3.42 -0.29
N MET A 413 -11.57 -4.69 -0.32
CA MET A 413 -10.41 -5.16 0.43
C MET A 413 -9.12 -4.87 -0.34
N GLY A 414 -8.35 -3.91 0.17
CA GLY A 414 -6.98 -3.65 -0.28
C GLY A 414 -5.94 -4.17 0.71
N SER A 415 -4.66 -4.02 0.34
CA SER A 415 -3.54 -4.54 1.13
C SER A 415 -3.57 -6.07 1.31
N SER A 416 -2.62 -6.62 2.05
CA SER A 416 -2.58 -8.04 2.37
C SER A 416 -1.85 -8.26 3.70
N PRO A 417 -2.32 -9.19 4.56
CA PRO A 417 -1.59 -9.58 5.75
C PRO A 417 -0.27 -10.30 5.44
N ARG A 418 -0.01 -10.63 4.16
CA ARG A 418 1.24 -11.26 3.72
C ARG A 418 2.35 -10.26 3.41
N PHE A 419 2.06 -8.96 3.41
CA PHE A 419 3.09 -7.97 3.16
C PHE A 419 4.04 -7.88 4.36
N PRO A 420 5.37 -7.80 4.12
CA PRO A 420 6.36 -7.73 5.19
C PRO A 420 6.38 -6.32 5.79
N MET A 421 5.39 -6.00 6.62
CA MET A 421 5.25 -4.65 7.21
C MET A 421 6.09 -4.48 8.47
N TYR A 422 6.36 -5.55 9.21
CA TYR A 422 7.13 -5.49 10.46
C TYR A 422 8.52 -6.10 10.32
N ASP A 423 8.63 -7.35 9.86
CA ASP A 423 9.87 -8.13 9.99
C ASP A 423 11.03 -7.62 9.12
N GLY A 424 10.75 -7.00 7.97
CA GLY A 424 11.80 -6.40 7.13
C GLY A 424 12.02 -4.90 7.35
N ASN A 425 11.15 -4.21 8.11
CA ASN A 425 11.22 -2.77 8.35
C ASN A 425 11.89 -2.41 9.68
N ASP A 426 13.02 -3.06 9.98
CA ASP A 426 13.90 -2.64 11.07
C ASP A 426 14.97 -1.70 10.50
N PHE A 427 15.01 -0.43 10.86
CA PHE A 427 16.02 0.49 10.30
C PHE A 427 17.36 0.44 11.05
N GLY A 428 17.54 -0.48 12.00
CA GLY A 428 18.70 -0.62 12.86
C GLY A 428 18.43 -0.24 14.33
N TRP A 429 17.22 0.24 14.63
CA TRP A 429 16.77 0.58 15.99
C TRP A 429 15.54 -0.23 16.42
N GLY A 430 15.32 -1.38 15.79
CA GLY A 430 14.31 -2.34 16.18
C GLY A 430 13.04 -2.30 15.33
N ARG A 431 12.18 -3.27 15.63
CA ARG A 431 10.99 -3.59 14.85
C ARG A 431 9.86 -2.58 15.10
N PRO A 432 9.04 -2.25 14.08
CA PRO A 432 7.91 -1.33 14.24
C PRO A 432 6.91 -1.79 15.31
N LEU A 433 6.22 -0.83 15.92
CA LEU A 433 5.16 -1.01 16.92
C LEU A 433 3.78 -1.14 16.27
N ALA A 434 3.50 -0.36 15.23
CA ALA A 434 2.21 -0.39 14.55
C ALA A 434 2.32 0.17 13.14
N VAL A 435 1.52 -0.37 12.22
CA VAL A 435 1.30 0.22 10.91
C VAL A 435 0.10 1.18 10.94
N ARG A 436 0.20 2.29 10.21
CA ARG A 436 -0.92 3.20 9.93
C ARG A 436 -0.96 3.60 8.47
N SER A 437 -2.13 4.02 8.03
CA SER A 437 -2.33 4.60 6.71
C SER A 437 -2.88 6.01 6.79
N GLY A 438 -2.58 6.81 5.76
CA GLY A 438 -3.13 8.17 5.62
C GLY A 438 -4.52 8.17 5.00
N ARG A 439 -4.99 9.34 4.55
CA ARG A 439 -6.35 9.51 3.98
C ARG A 439 -6.47 9.08 2.51
N ALA A 440 -5.39 8.56 1.94
CA ALA A 440 -5.38 8.04 0.58
C ALA A 440 -6.46 6.95 0.37
N ASN A 441 -7.25 7.12 -0.70
CA ASN A 441 -8.26 6.15 -1.13
C ASN A 441 -9.26 5.72 -0.04
N LYS A 442 -9.62 6.62 0.89
CA LYS A 442 -10.61 6.39 1.95
C LYS A 442 -12.01 6.77 1.47
N PHE A 443 -12.91 5.79 1.46
CA PHE A 443 -14.32 5.91 1.11
C PHE A 443 -15.13 4.88 1.91
N ASP A 444 -16.46 5.03 1.95
CA ASP A 444 -17.33 4.07 2.65
C ASP A 444 -17.18 2.66 2.06
N GLY A 445 -16.87 1.67 2.90
CA GLY A 445 -16.62 0.28 2.47
C GLY A 445 -15.17 0.00 2.08
N LYS A 446 -14.26 0.96 2.20
CA LYS A 446 -12.82 0.71 2.05
C LYS A 446 -12.29 -0.09 3.24
N MET A 447 -11.50 -1.13 2.95
CA MET A 447 -10.78 -1.90 3.94
C MET A 447 -9.30 -2.07 3.57
N SER A 448 -8.44 -2.16 4.59
CA SER A 448 -7.03 -2.54 4.46
C SER A 448 -6.69 -3.65 5.44
N ALA A 449 -6.13 -4.76 4.96
CA ALA A 449 -5.61 -5.81 5.82
C ALA A 449 -4.11 -5.63 6.11
N PHE A 450 -3.75 -5.80 7.38
CA PHE A 450 -2.38 -5.74 7.89
C PHE A 450 -2.06 -7.01 8.69
N PRO A 451 -0.82 -7.54 8.64
CA PRO A 451 -0.41 -8.53 9.64
C PRO A 451 -0.45 -7.88 11.02
N ALA A 452 -0.81 -8.63 12.05
CA ALA A 452 -0.58 -8.17 13.41
C ALA A 452 0.93 -8.15 13.71
N ARG A 453 1.35 -7.25 14.61
CA ARG A 453 2.76 -7.17 15.04
C ARG A 453 3.26 -8.52 15.59
N ALA A 454 2.44 -9.34 16.23
CA ALA A 454 2.91 -10.61 16.80
C ALA A 454 3.51 -11.58 15.75
N GLY A 455 3.14 -11.47 14.47
CA GLY A 455 3.60 -12.38 13.42
C GLY A 455 3.06 -13.81 13.56
N ASP A 456 2.08 -14.03 14.43
CA ASP A 456 1.48 -15.33 14.76
C ASP A 456 0.37 -15.76 13.79
N GLY A 457 0.09 -14.93 12.78
CA GLY A 457 -1.02 -15.12 11.83
C GLY A 457 -2.29 -14.36 12.20
N SER A 458 -2.28 -13.58 13.28
CA SER A 458 -3.33 -12.59 13.57
C SER A 458 -3.33 -11.46 12.53
N VAL A 459 -4.48 -10.83 12.32
CA VAL A 459 -4.69 -9.83 11.27
C VAL A 459 -5.42 -8.62 11.84
N ASP A 460 -4.91 -7.43 11.54
CA ASP A 460 -5.60 -6.17 11.79
C ASP A 460 -6.31 -5.72 10.52
N ILE A 461 -7.60 -5.44 10.63
CA ILE A 461 -8.40 -4.88 9.53
C ILE A 461 -8.73 -3.43 9.85
N GLU A 462 -8.17 -2.52 9.07
CA GLU A 462 -8.60 -1.13 9.07
C GLU A 462 -9.85 -1.00 8.19
N VAL A 463 -10.97 -0.62 8.81
CA VAL A 463 -12.30 -0.51 8.22
C VAL A 463 -12.72 0.95 8.17
N CYS A 464 -13.11 1.43 6.98
CA CYS A 464 -13.65 2.77 6.78
C CYS A 464 -15.11 2.64 6.35
N LEU A 465 -16.03 3.15 7.16
CA LEU A 465 -17.47 3.07 6.90
C LEU A 465 -18.18 4.39 7.22
N ALA A 466 -19.34 4.59 6.62
CA ALA A 466 -20.26 5.64 7.05
C ALA A 466 -20.58 5.50 8.55
N PRO A 467 -20.77 6.61 9.29
CA PRO A 467 -20.88 6.59 10.75
C PRO A 467 -21.94 5.62 11.30
N ASP A 468 -23.11 5.60 10.68
CA ASP A 468 -24.23 4.75 11.09
C ASP A 468 -23.95 3.27 10.84
N THR A 469 -23.34 2.94 9.70
CA THR A 469 -22.94 1.57 9.37
C THR A 469 -21.84 1.07 10.33
N MET A 470 -20.84 1.90 10.64
CA MET A 470 -19.83 1.56 11.64
C MET A 470 -20.47 1.33 13.02
N ALA A 471 -21.38 2.21 13.43
CA ALA A 471 -22.07 2.08 14.72
C ALA A 471 -22.93 0.80 14.79
N ALA A 472 -23.58 0.42 13.69
CA ALA A 472 -24.32 -0.83 13.59
C ALA A 472 -23.40 -2.05 13.63
N LEU A 473 -22.28 -2.03 12.91
CA LEU A 473 -21.29 -3.12 12.89
C LEU A 473 -20.71 -3.39 14.28
N LEU A 474 -20.36 -2.33 15.02
CA LEU A 474 -19.82 -2.45 16.38
C LEU A 474 -20.85 -2.96 17.41
N ARG A 475 -22.15 -2.99 17.06
CA ARG A 475 -23.22 -3.60 17.87
C ARG A 475 -23.62 -5.00 17.40
N ASP A 476 -23.10 -5.47 16.25
CA ASP A 476 -23.38 -6.81 15.74
C ASP A 476 -22.59 -7.83 16.58
N SER A 477 -23.27 -8.53 17.49
CA SER A 477 -22.64 -9.52 18.37
C SER A 477 -22.11 -10.74 17.61
N GLU A 478 -22.72 -11.10 16.47
CA GLU A 478 -22.22 -12.20 15.62
C GLU A 478 -20.85 -11.84 15.03
N PHE A 479 -20.64 -10.56 14.73
CA PHE A 479 -19.36 -10.03 14.25
C PHE A 479 -18.36 -9.80 15.39
N MET A 480 -18.78 -9.05 16.42
CA MET A 480 -17.88 -8.61 17.48
C MET A 480 -17.36 -9.74 18.36
N GLN A 481 -18.01 -10.91 18.42
CA GLN A 481 -17.45 -12.09 19.10
C GLN A 481 -16.09 -12.55 18.53
N PHE A 482 -15.78 -12.15 17.29
CA PHE A 482 -14.54 -12.52 16.60
C PHE A 482 -13.47 -11.41 16.64
N VAL A 483 -13.83 -10.22 17.13
CA VAL A 483 -12.93 -9.08 17.29
C VAL A 483 -12.43 -9.07 18.73
N SER A 484 -11.12 -8.92 18.91
CA SER A 484 -10.44 -8.93 20.22
C SER A 484 -9.86 -7.59 20.59
#